data_AF-A0A139X925-F1
#
_entry.id   AF-A0A139X925-F1
#
_cell.length_a   1.000
_cell.length_b   1.000
_cell.length_c   1.000
_cell.angle_alpha   90.00
_cell.angle_beta   90.00
_cell.angle_gamma   90.00
#
_symmetry.space_group_name_H-M   'P 1'
#
loop_
_entity.id
_entity.type
_entity.pdbx_description
1 polymer ?
#
loop_
_entity_poly.entity_id
_entity_poly.type
_entity_poly.pdbx_seq_one_letter_code
_entity_poly.pdbx_strand_id
1 'polypeptide(L)'
;MTKAPETAPAVDFSETVAGEVQLLIRRLAKPGKDLVKEVISEISYTNPSLLLGAAKIGQLLLFLKERLKPKQYEEALVNSLGWISGIANQLLKLAPILGNFTTKQLDKINHNLSPSALYKLATGRTPVEVIKSMLEKACTQEVSKKDIQLETKKHKENQPKKQPTPWRYAGNGREYQPPRISEKVGLIVEQLSEQNETPRRFVIEEAVLLLGEKFQQVLLAVA
;
A
#
# COMPACT_ATOMS: atom_id res chain seq x y z
N MET A 1 -20.62 54.63 24.44
CA MET A 1 -20.83 53.81 23.23
C MET A 1 -19.84 54.32 22.21
N THR A 2 -18.87 53.58 21.70
CA THR A 2 -18.97 52.25 21.05
C THR A 2 -17.64 51.53 21.25
N LYS A 3 -17.68 50.32 21.85
CA LYS A 3 -16.53 49.40 21.82
C LYS A 3 -16.39 48.91 20.37
N ALA A 4 -15.19 49.03 19.81
CA ALA A 4 -14.84 48.32 18.58
C ALA A 4 -15.07 46.82 18.82
N PRO A 5 -15.67 46.08 17.87
CA PRO A 5 -15.79 44.65 18.00
C PRO A 5 -14.37 44.08 18.07
N GLU A 6 -14.09 43.39 19.18
CA GLU A 6 -12.90 42.57 19.33
C GLU A 6 -12.76 41.73 18.06
N THR A 7 -11.67 41.97 17.33
CA THR A 7 -11.24 41.12 16.23
C THR A 7 -11.30 39.68 16.73
N ALA A 8 -12.17 38.89 16.09
CA ALA A 8 -12.33 37.48 16.35
C ALA A 8 -10.95 36.81 16.48
N PRO A 9 -10.77 35.87 17.42
CA PRO A 9 -9.49 35.20 17.59
C PRO A 9 -9.06 34.64 16.23
N ALA A 10 -7.81 34.93 15.87
CA ALA A 10 -7.19 34.39 14.67
C ALA A 10 -7.41 32.87 14.68
N VAL A 11 -8.13 32.40 13.66
CA VAL A 11 -8.52 31.00 13.45
C VAL A 11 -7.34 30.08 13.77
N ASP A 12 -7.51 29.23 14.79
CA ASP A 12 -6.53 28.22 15.19
C ASP A 12 -6.11 27.38 13.96
N PHE A 13 -4.80 27.33 13.73
CA PHE A 13 -4.22 26.56 12.65
C PHE A 13 -4.58 25.08 12.84
N SER A 14 -4.93 24.41 11.74
CA SER A 14 -5.25 22.98 11.71
C SER A 14 -4.17 22.16 12.41
N GLU A 15 -4.50 21.53 13.54
CA GLU A 15 -3.52 20.81 14.36
C GLU A 15 -2.87 19.63 13.61
N THR A 16 -3.52 19.09 12.58
CA THR A 16 -3.10 17.89 11.86
C THR A 16 -2.65 18.17 10.42
N VAL A 17 -1.78 17.29 9.88
CA VAL A 17 -1.30 17.41 8.50
C VAL A 17 -2.44 17.35 7.47
N ALA A 18 -3.45 16.52 7.70
CA ALA A 18 -4.63 16.46 6.82
C ALA A 18 -5.35 17.81 6.78
N GLY A 19 -5.53 18.46 7.92
CA GLY A 19 -6.13 19.80 7.97
C GLY A 19 -5.27 20.86 7.28
N GLU A 20 -3.94 20.81 7.43
CA GLU A 20 -3.04 21.74 6.75
C GLU A 20 -3.15 21.60 5.23
N VAL A 21 -3.18 20.36 4.74
CA VAL A 21 -3.30 20.05 3.31
C VAL A 21 -4.68 20.46 2.78
N GLN A 22 -5.76 20.27 3.54
CA GLN A 22 -7.08 20.76 3.14
C GLN A 22 -7.12 22.29 3.00
N LEU A 23 -6.49 23.02 3.93
CA LEU A 23 -6.36 24.48 3.82
C LEU A 23 -5.53 24.89 2.59
N LEU A 24 -4.45 24.17 2.31
CA LEU A 24 -3.65 24.38 1.10
C LEU A 24 -4.48 24.16 -0.17
N ILE A 25 -5.21 23.05 -0.27
CA ILE A 25 -6.09 22.76 -1.41
C ILE A 25 -7.13 23.88 -1.60
N ARG A 26 -7.73 24.39 -0.51
CA ARG A 26 -8.65 25.53 -0.57
C ARG A 26 -7.99 26.80 -1.11
N ARG A 27 -6.72 27.06 -0.76
CA ARG A 27 -5.96 28.20 -1.29
C ARG A 27 -5.56 28.04 -2.76
N LEU A 28 -5.34 26.80 -3.21
CA LEU A 28 -5.03 26.46 -4.61
C LEU A 28 -6.26 26.55 -5.51
N ALA A 29 -7.47 26.37 -4.95
CA ALA A 29 -8.74 26.44 -5.66
C ALA A 29 -9.12 27.91 -6.03
N LYS A 30 -8.35 28.52 -6.93
CA LYS A 30 -8.61 29.86 -7.47
C LYS A 30 -9.44 29.80 -8.76
N PRO A 31 -10.31 30.80 -9.02
CA PRO A 31 -11.06 30.88 -10.28
C PRO A 31 -10.12 30.87 -11.49
N GLY A 32 -10.44 30.08 -12.50
CA GLY A 32 -9.67 30.00 -13.75
C GLY A 32 -8.40 29.13 -13.70
N LYS A 33 -8.05 28.54 -12.55
CA LYS A 33 -6.95 27.59 -12.42
C LYS A 33 -7.44 26.15 -12.37
N ASP A 34 -6.67 25.24 -12.99
CA ASP A 34 -6.89 23.81 -12.89
C ASP A 34 -6.32 23.29 -11.56
N LEU A 35 -7.22 23.02 -10.60
CA LEU A 35 -6.86 22.55 -9.28
C LEU A 35 -6.05 21.24 -9.31
N VAL A 36 -6.29 20.35 -10.27
CA VAL A 36 -5.53 19.10 -10.39
C VAL A 36 -4.07 19.39 -10.73
N LYS A 37 -3.84 20.30 -11.69
CA LYS A 37 -2.47 20.71 -12.06
C LYS A 37 -1.75 21.42 -10.92
N GLU A 38 -2.45 22.29 -10.19
CA GLU A 38 -1.85 22.98 -9.04
C GLU A 38 -1.47 21.99 -7.93
N VAL A 39 -2.31 20.99 -7.66
CA VAL A 39 -1.98 19.92 -6.68
C VAL A 39 -0.81 19.07 -7.15
N ILE A 40 -0.75 18.71 -8.43
CA ILE A 40 0.40 17.98 -9.00
C ILE A 40 1.68 18.80 -8.87
N SER A 41 1.60 20.12 -9.12
CA SER A 41 2.74 21.02 -8.94
C SER A 41 3.18 21.10 -7.47
N GLU A 42 2.25 21.11 -6.53
CA GLU A 42 2.60 21.10 -5.10
C GLU A 42 3.32 19.81 -4.70
N ILE A 43 2.88 18.67 -5.24
CA ILE A 43 3.55 17.38 -5.03
C ILE A 43 4.99 17.41 -5.55
N SER A 44 5.24 18.00 -6.73
CA SER A 44 6.59 18.04 -7.29
C SER A 44 7.55 18.96 -6.53
N TYR A 45 7.05 19.99 -5.85
CA TYR A 45 7.85 20.88 -4.99
C TYR A 45 8.03 20.36 -3.55
N THR A 46 7.25 19.37 -3.13
CA THR A 46 7.32 18.83 -1.77
C THR A 46 8.42 17.78 -1.65
N ASN A 47 9.32 17.94 -0.68
CA ASN A 47 10.40 16.98 -0.45
C ASN A 47 9.89 15.68 0.21
N PRO A 48 9.94 14.51 -0.45
CA PRO A 48 9.45 13.25 0.10
C PRO A 48 10.40 12.61 1.14
N SER A 49 11.63 13.09 1.28
CA SER A 49 12.65 12.50 2.16
C SER A 49 12.37 12.71 3.65
N LEU A 50 11.49 13.64 4.00
CA LEU A 50 11.03 13.86 5.37
C LEU A 50 9.65 13.23 5.56
N LEU A 51 9.42 12.62 6.73
CA LEU A 51 8.14 11.99 7.05
C LEU A 51 6.96 12.96 6.92
N LEU A 52 7.16 14.23 7.27
CA LEU A 52 6.18 15.30 7.06
C LEU A 52 5.86 15.51 5.58
N GLY A 53 6.88 15.55 4.72
CA GLY A 53 6.70 15.68 3.28
C GLY A 53 5.99 14.48 2.69
N ALA A 54 6.37 13.26 3.10
CA ALA A 54 5.67 12.03 2.73
C ALA A 54 4.19 12.04 3.16
N ALA A 55 3.88 12.57 4.35
CA ALA A 55 2.51 12.73 4.85
C ALA A 55 1.71 13.73 4.00
N LYS A 56 2.30 14.89 3.67
CA LYS A 56 1.67 15.93 2.82
C LYS A 56 1.39 15.42 1.41
N ILE A 57 2.40 14.80 0.77
CA ILE A 57 2.26 14.18 -0.54
C ILE A 57 1.18 13.09 -0.49
N GLY A 58 1.18 12.23 0.53
CA GLY A 58 0.17 11.19 0.68
C GLY A 58 -1.26 11.74 0.71
N GLN A 59 -1.48 12.85 1.42
CA GLN A 59 -2.78 13.53 1.49
C GLN A 59 -3.16 14.18 0.15
N LEU A 60 -2.21 14.80 -0.55
CA LEU A 60 -2.44 15.36 -1.89
C LEU A 60 -2.75 14.27 -2.93
N LEU A 61 -2.06 13.12 -2.86
CA LEU A 61 -2.36 11.96 -3.70
C LEU A 61 -3.74 11.37 -3.42
N LEU A 62 -4.16 11.34 -2.15
CA LEU A 62 -5.49 10.88 -1.76
C LEU A 62 -6.56 11.78 -2.36
N PHE A 63 -6.38 13.11 -2.30
CA PHE A 63 -7.24 14.07 -2.98
C PHE A 63 -7.30 13.84 -4.51
N LEU A 64 -6.16 13.63 -5.17
CA LEU A 64 -6.13 13.35 -6.61
C LEU A 64 -6.88 12.06 -6.95
N LYS A 65 -6.71 11.01 -6.14
CA LYS A 65 -7.36 9.71 -6.33
C LYS A 65 -8.88 9.79 -6.17
N GLU A 66 -9.39 10.66 -5.30
CA GLU A 66 -10.82 10.89 -5.12
C GLU A 66 -11.43 11.71 -6.27
N ARG A 67 -10.63 12.53 -6.95
CA ARG A 67 -11.10 13.44 -8.02
C ARG A 67 -10.96 12.87 -9.43
N LEU A 68 -9.93 12.04 -9.67
CA LEU A 68 -9.60 11.53 -10.99
C LEU A 68 -10.13 10.11 -11.21
N LYS A 69 -10.46 9.77 -12.45
CA LYS A 69 -10.72 8.38 -12.82
C LYS A 69 -9.42 7.56 -12.75
N PRO A 70 -9.48 6.23 -12.54
CA PRO A 70 -8.28 5.39 -12.37
C PRO A 70 -7.21 5.59 -13.46
N LYS A 71 -7.60 5.60 -14.75
CA LYS A 71 -6.67 5.83 -15.87
C LYS A 71 -6.02 7.22 -15.83
N GLN A 72 -6.81 8.26 -15.54
CA GLN A 72 -6.31 9.64 -15.46
C GLN A 72 -5.35 9.82 -14.28
N TYR A 73 -5.62 9.14 -13.16
CA TYR A 73 -4.73 9.13 -12.01
C TYR A 73 -3.39 8.46 -12.33
N GLU A 74 -3.40 7.31 -13.00
CA GLU A 74 -2.18 6.63 -13.44
C GLU A 74 -1.37 7.46 -14.44
N GLU A 75 -2.03 8.05 -15.42
CA GLU A 75 -1.40 8.97 -16.38
C GLU A 75 -0.79 10.19 -15.67
N ALA A 76 -1.47 10.77 -14.68
CA ALA A 76 -0.93 11.90 -13.90
C ALA A 76 0.32 11.51 -13.12
N LEU A 77 0.34 10.33 -12.48
CA LEU A 77 1.52 9.83 -11.76
C LEU A 77 2.72 9.66 -12.69
N VAL A 78 2.52 9.02 -13.84
CA VAL A 78 3.60 8.71 -14.78
C VAL A 78 4.07 9.96 -15.50
N ASN A 79 3.15 10.70 -16.12
CA ASN A 79 3.49 11.78 -17.04
C ASN A 79 3.88 13.08 -16.33
N SER A 80 3.31 13.34 -15.15
CA SER A 80 3.53 14.63 -14.46
C SER A 80 4.51 14.53 -13.30
N LEU A 81 4.54 13.39 -12.60
CA LEU A 81 5.42 13.20 -11.45
C LEU A 81 6.61 12.28 -11.76
N GLY A 82 6.57 11.51 -12.87
CA GLY A 82 7.58 10.50 -13.18
C GLY A 82 7.56 9.32 -12.21
N TRP A 83 6.45 9.09 -11.51
CA TRP A 83 6.36 8.13 -10.42
C TRP A 83 5.81 6.79 -10.88
N ILE A 84 6.44 5.73 -10.39
CA ILE A 84 5.93 4.37 -10.52
C ILE A 84 4.79 4.19 -9.51
N SER A 85 3.69 3.56 -9.94
CA SER A 85 2.49 3.32 -9.11
C SER A 85 2.80 2.68 -7.75
N GLY A 86 3.86 1.88 -7.64
CA GLY A 86 4.32 1.27 -6.39
C GLY A 86 4.63 2.27 -5.28
N ILE A 87 5.31 3.38 -5.57
CA ILE A 87 5.68 4.40 -4.56
C ILE A 87 4.44 5.18 -4.13
N ALA A 88 3.62 5.60 -5.10
CA ALA A 88 2.36 6.28 -4.82
C ALA A 88 1.42 5.42 -3.96
N ASN A 89 1.32 4.12 -4.24
CA ASN A 89 0.49 3.19 -3.47
C ASN A 89 0.98 2.99 -2.04
N GLN A 90 2.29 2.98 -1.81
CA GLN A 90 2.85 2.92 -0.47
C GLN A 90 2.50 4.17 0.35
N LEU A 91 2.62 5.36 -0.26
CA LEU A 91 2.25 6.62 0.38
C LEU A 91 0.75 6.73 0.63
N LEU A 92 -0.08 6.34 -0.34
CA LEU A 92 -1.54 6.30 -0.19
C LEU A 92 -1.99 5.40 0.95
N LYS A 93 -1.29 4.29 1.19
CA LYS A 93 -1.59 3.40 2.32
C LYS A 93 -1.32 4.08 3.66
N LEU A 94 -0.26 4.89 3.74
CA LEU A 94 0.13 5.59 4.96
C LEU A 94 -0.65 6.89 5.17
N ALA A 95 -1.14 7.51 4.09
CA ALA A 95 -1.76 8.84 4.11
C ALA A 95 -2.87 8.99 5.16
N PRO A 96 -3.87 8.08 5.26
CA PRO A 96 -4.95 8.24 6.25
C PRO A 96 -4.47 8.20 7.70
N ILE A 97 -3.35 7.54 7.97
CA ILE A 97 -2.77 7.43 9.31
C ILE A 97 -1.88 8.64 9.60
N LEU A 98 -0.93 8.93 8.71
CA LEU A 98 0.01 10.05 8.87
C LEU A 98 -0.69 11.41 8.88
N GLY A 99 -1.81 11.55 8.17
CA GLY A 99 -2.60 12.77 8.13
C GLY A 99 -3.20 13.17 9.48
N ASN A 100 -3.39 12.21 10.40
CA ASN A 100 -3.97 12.47 11.73
C ASN A 100 -2.94 12.99 12.74
N PHE A 101 -1.65 12.91 12.44
CA PHE A 101 -0.60 13.42 13.31
C PHE A 101 -0.37 14.91 13.08
N THR A 102 0.04 15.58 14.14
CA THR A 102 0.55 16.95 14.07
C THR A 102 1.96 16.98 13.47
N THR A 103 2.39 18.12 12.95
CA THR A 103 3.76 18.32 12.45
C THR A 103 4.81 18.01 13.52
N LYS A 104 4.57 18.43 14.76
CA LYS A 104 5.43 18.15 15.92
C LYS A 104 5.52 16.66 16.26
N GLN A 105 4.41 15.92 16.14
CA GLN A 105 4.41 14.48 16.35
C GLN A 105 5.16 13.75 15.24
N LEU A 106 4.98 14.14 13.98
CA LEU A 106 5.72 13.53 12.86
C LEU A 106 7.22 13.76 12.97
N ASP A 107 7.66 14.93 13.47
CA ASP A 107 9.07 15.19 13.72
C ASP A 107 9.64 14.25 14.81
N LYS A 108 8.94 14.09 15.94
CA LYS A 108 9.32 13.10 16.97
C LYS A 108 9.37 11.67 16.43
N ILE A 109 8.36 11.28 15.65
CA ILE A 109 8.30 9.96 15.01
C ILE A 109 9.51 9.78 14.10
N ASN A 110 9.89 10.79 13.31
CA ASN A 110 11.03 10.72 12.40
C ASN A 110 12.36 10.46 13.13
N HIS A 111 12.51 10.91 14.37
CA HIS A 111 13.69 10.64 15.21
C HIS A 111 13.66 9.25 15.85
N ASN A 112 12.45 8.73 16.13
CA ASN A 112 12.24 7.45 16.79
C ASN A 112 12.04 6.27 15.82
N LEU A 113 12.02 6.51 14.51
CA LEU A 113 11.89 5.50 13.47
C LEU A 113 13.12 5.47 12.57
N SER A 114 13.82 4.34 12.56
CA SER A 114 14.83 4.12 11.54
C SER A 114 14.21 4.06 10.13
N PRO A 115 14.94 4.44 9.07
CA PRO A 115 14.47 4.32 7.69
C PRO A 115 14.02 2.90 7.33
N SER A 116 14.68 1.89 7.90
CA SER A 116 14.34 0.48 7.69
C SER A 116 13.00 0.08 8.29
N ALA A 117 12.63 0.67 9.43
CA ALA A 117 11.36 0.47 10.11
C ALA A 117 10.24 1.22 9.37
N LEU A 118 10.50 2.44 8.90
CA LEU A 118 9.57 3.19 8.05
C LEU A 118 9.25 2.43 6.74
N TYR A 119 10.27 1.93 6.05
CA TYR A 119 10.08 1.08 4.87
C TYR A 119 9.21 -0.14 5.18
N LYS A 120 9.44 -0.78 6.33
CA LYS A 120 8.66 -1.95 6.75
C LYS A 120 7.19 -1.61 6.99
N LEU A 121 6.88 -0.46 7.59
CA LEU A 121 5.51 0.03 7.78
C LEU A 121 4.82 0.30 6.44
N ALA A 122 5.54 0.90 5.49
CA ALA A 122 5.04 1.21 4.15
C ALA A 122 4.74 -0.04 3.30
N THR A 123 5.35 -1.20 3.61
CA THR A 123 5.12 -2.42 2.82
C THR A 123 3.67 -2.90 2.90
N GLY A 124 3.18 -3.45 1.78
CA GLY A 124 1.80 -3.97 1.66
C GLY A 124 1.43 -5.08 2.66
N ARG A 125 2.41 -5.71 3.31
CA ARG A 125 2.22 -6.86 4.20
C ARG A 125 1.91 -6.51 5.66
N THR A 126 2.06 -5.24 6.04
CA THR A 126 1.81 -4.76 7.42
C THR A 126 0.36 -4.28 7.54
N PRO A 127 -0.45 -4.81 8.47
CA PRO A 127 -1.83 -4.35 8.70
C PRO A 127 -1.89 -2.87 9.09
N VAL A 128 -3.00 -2.20 8.76
CA VAL A 128 -3.20 -0.75 9.03
C VAL A 128 -3.17 -0.48 10.53
N GLU A 129 -3.74 -1.38 11.32
CA GLU A 129 -3.83 -1.32 12.77
C GLU A 129 -2.44 -1.38 13.41
N VAL A 130 -1.58 -2.27 12.88
CA VAL A 130 -0.19 -2.39 13.31
C VAL A 130 0.60 -1.13 12.94
N ILE A 131 0.35 -0.56 11.75
CA ILE A 131 1.00 0.70 11.35
C ILE A 131 0.63 1.83 12.31
N LYS A 132 -0.67 1.96 12.64
CA LYS A 132 -1.16 2.97 13.58
C LYS A 132 -0.51 2.82 14.96
N SER A 133 -0.57 1.62 15.55
CA SER A 133 0.02 1.31 16.86
C SER A 133 1.53 1.62 16.90
N MET A 134 2.28 1.26 15.86
CA MET A 134 3.72 1.51 15.81
C MET A 134 4.05 3.00 15.67
N LEU A 135 3.27 3.76 14.89
CA LEU A 135 3.47 5.21 14.77
C LEU A 135 3.09 5.97 16.05
N GLU A 136 2.04 5.53 16.75
CA GLU A 136 1.69 6.07 18.07
C GLU A 136 2.79 5.77 19.10
N LYS A 137 3.31 4.54 19.13
CA LYS A 137 4.47 4.19 19.98
C LYS A 137 5.69 5.06 19.65
N ALA A 138 5.95 5.30 18.38
CA ALA A 138 7.04 6.14 17.91
C ALA A 138 6.94 7.62 18.34
N CYS A 139 5.78 8.09 18.81
CA CYS A 139 5.69 9.42 19.42
C CYS A 139 6.45 9.55 20.74
N THR A 140 6.73 8.43 21.41
CA THR A 140 7.30 8.41 22.77
C THR A 140 8.55 7.54 22.90
N GLN A 141 8.72 6.52 22.05
CA GLN A 141 9.80 5.55 22.16
C GLN A 141 10.33 5.14 20.79
N GLU A 142 11.58 4.70 20.72
CA GLU A 142 12.16 4.17 19.49
C GLU A 142 11.42 2.89 19.04
N VAL A 143 11.18 2.78 17.73
CA VAL A 143 10.53 1.64 17.09
C VAL A 143 11.46 1.01 16.07
N SER A 144 11.83 -0.24 16.34
CA SER A 144 12.69 -1.02 15.45
C SER A 144 11.88 -1.84 14.44
N LYS A 145 12.57 -2.31 13.40
CA LYS A 145 12.02 -3.28 12.44
C LYS A 145 11.54 -4.58 13.12
N LYS A 146 12.19 -4.99 14.22
CA LYS A 146 11.83 -6.21 14.97
C LYS A 146 10.51 -6.03 15.71
N ASP A 147 10.27 -4.86 16.29
CA ASP A 147 9.01 -4.54 16.97
C ASP A 147 7.82 -4.64 16.01
N ILE A 148 7.96 -4.05 14.82
CA ILE A 148 6.93 -4.10 13.77
C ILE A 148 6.65 -5.55 13.36
N GLN A 149 7.70 -6.38 13.22
CA GLN A 149 7.54 -7.78 12.84
C GLN A 149 6.84 -8.59 13.93
N LEU A 150 7.20 -8.38 15.19
CA LEU A 150 6.59 -9.04 16.34
C LEU A 150 5.09 -8.69 16.40
N GLU A 151 4.75 -7.41 16.31
CA GLU A 151 3.36 -6.97 16.38
C GLU A 151 2.54 -7.45 15.18
N THR A 152 3.15 -7.47 14.00
CA THR A 152 2.51 -8.04 12.79
C THR A 152 2.20 -9.53 12.96
N LYS A 153 3.08 -10.30 13.62
CA LYS A 153 2.84 -11.72 13.90
C LYS A 153 1.70 -11.90 14.89
N LYS A 154 1.75 -11.20 16.03
CA LYS A 154 0.68 -11.22 17.05
C LYS A 154 -0.68 -10.86 16.45
N HIS A 155 -0.73 -9.82 15.63
CA HIS A 155 -1.97 -9.42 14.96
C HIS A 155 -2.53 -10.52 14.06
N LYS A 156 -1.67 -11.25 13.32
CA LYS A 156 -2.11 -12.37 12.47
C LYS A 156 -2.57 -13.58 13.26
N GLU A 157 -1.94 -13.86 14.39
CA GLU A 157 -2.32 -14.96 15.29
C GLU A 157 -3.67 -14.70 15.96
N ASN A 158 -3.96 -13.43 16.27
CA ASN A 158 -5.20 -13.00 16.91
C ASN A 158 -6.36 -12.80 15.92
N GLN A 159 -6.11 -12.84 14.61
CA GLN A 159 -7.20 -12.78 13.64
C GLN A 159 -7.99 -14.08 13.64
N PRO A 160 -9.33 -14.00 13.55
CA PRO A 160 -10.16 -15.18 13.41
C PRO A 160 -9.68 -15.94 12.18
N LYS A 161 -9.17 -17.16 12.39
CA LYS A 161 -8.77 -18.03 11.29
C LYS A 161 -10.00 -18.19 10.40
N LYS A 162 -9.89 -17.80 9.13
CA LYS A 162 -10.95 -18.08 8.15
C LYS A 162 -11.28 -19.54 8.28
N GLN A 163 -12.56 -19.84 8.56
CA GLN A 163 -12.99 -21.22 8.48
C GLN A 163 -12.64 -21.69 7.06
N PRO A 164 -11.93 -22.82 6.95
CA PRO A 164 -11.62 -23.42 5.67
C PRO A 164 -12.93 -23.60 4.93
N THR A 165 -12.96 -23.11 3.69
CA THR A 165 -14.11 -23.30 2.81
C THR A 165 -14.40 -24.81 2.74
N PRO A 166 -15.63 -25.28 2.95
CA PRO A 166 -15.94 -26.71 3.20
C PRO A 166 -15.38 -27.72 2.19
N TRP A 167 -15.10 -27.31 0.95
CA TRP A 167 -14.43 -28.12 -0.08
C TRP A 167 -12.94 -28.38 0.20
N ARG A 168 -12.41 -27.78 1.28
CA ARG A 168 -11.08 -28.01 1.82
C ARG A 168 -11.17 -28.78 3.14
N TYR A 169 -11.72 -29.99 3.12
CA TYR A 169 -11.39 -31.10 4.04
C TYR A 169 -11.91 -32.40 3.41
N ALA A 170 -11.33 -33.59 3.58
CA ALA A 170 -10.52 -34.09 4.68
C ALA A 170 -9.54 -35.17 4.17
N GLY A 171 -8.31 -35.16 4.67
CA GLY A 171 -7.36 -36.25 4.47
C GLY A 171 -6.18 -36.07 5.41
N ASN A 172 -5.97 -37.02 6.32
CA ASN A 172 -4.89 -37.05 7.30
C ASN A 172 -3.51 -37.34 6.65
N GLY A 173 -3.07 -36.51 5.71
CA GLY A 173 -1.77 -36.67 5.06
C GLY A 173 -1.43 -35.47 4.20
N ARG A 174 -0.35 -34.78 4.57
CA ARG A 174 0.36 -33.70 3.85
C ARG A 174 -0.51 -32.84 2.94
N GLU A 175 -0.84 -31.62 3.38
CA GLU A 175 -1.47 -30.58 2.56
C GLU A 175 -0.84 -30.54 1.17
N TYR A 176 -1.57 -31.02 0.16
CA TYR A 176 -1.18 -30.89 -1.23
C TYR A 176 -1.21 -29.41 -1.59
N GLN A 177 -0.05 -28.79 -1.69
CA GLN A 177 0.11 -27.52 -2.38
C GLN A 177 0.20 -27.84 -3.88
N PRO A 178 -0.79 -27.46 -4.70
CA PRO A 178 -0.62 -27.58 -6.14
C PRO A 178 0.62 -26.77 -6.56
N PRO A 179 1.47 -27.30 -7.45
CA PRO A 179 2.62 -26.57 -7.95
C PRO A 179 2.17 -25.25 -8.59
N ARG A 180 2.94 -24.18 -8.39
CA ARG A 180 2.65 -22.85 -8.94
C ARG A 180 2.83 -22.88 -10.47
N ILE A 181 1.81 -23.31 -11.18
CA ILE A 181 1.70 -23.16 -12.63
C ILE A 181 1.27 -21.73 -12.95
N SER A 182 1.80 -21.15 -14.03
CA SER A 182 1.37 -19.83 -14.49
C SER A 182 -0.09 -19.89 -14.95
N GLU A 183 -0.82 -18.78 -14.85
CA GLU A 183 -2.25 -18.72 -15.22
C GLU A 183 -2.51 -19.23 -16.65
N LYS A 184 -1.57 -18.98 -17.58
CA LYS A 184 -1.64 -19.45 -18.97
C LYS A 184 -1.56 -20.98 -19.09
N VAL A 185 -0.75 -21.63 -18.25
CA VAL A 185 -0.66 -23.10 -18.17
C VAL A 185 -1.89 -23.67 -17.44
N GLY A 186 -2.40 -22.96 -16.45
CA GLY A 186 -3.65 -23.31 -15.76
C GLY A 186 -4.85 -23.40 -16.71
N LEU A 187 -4.97 -22.47 -17.65
CA LEU A 187 -6.04 -22.45 -18.67
C LEU A 187 -5.93 -23.61 -19.67
N ILE A 188 -4.71 -23.97 -20.09
CA ILE A 188 -4.48 -25.09 -21.02
C ILE A 188 -4.85 -26.43 -20.35
N VAL A 189 -4.54 -26.58 -19.07
CA VAL A 189 -4.90 -27.77 -18.28
C VAL A 189 -6.41 -27.91 -18.07
N GLU A 190 -7.12 -26.79 -17.86
CA GLU A 190 -8.59 -26.80 -17.75
C GLU A 190 -9.22 -27.27 -19.07
N GLN A 191 -8.78 -26.73 -20.21
CA GLN A 191 -9.27 -27.12 -21.53
C GLN A 191 -9.01 -28.60 -21.85
N LEU A 192 -7.84 -29.14 -21.48
CA LEU A 192 -7.49 -30.53 -21.74
C LEU A 192 -8.23 -31.52 -20.83
N SER A 193 -8.58 -31.12 -19.61
CA SER A 193 -9.37 -31.93 -18.66
C SER A 193 -10.83 -32.02 -19.11
N GLU A 194 -11.39 -30.92 -19.62
CA GLU A 194 -12.75 -30.89 -20.16
C GLU A 194 -12.88 -31.70 -21.46
N GLN A 195 -11.88 -31.66 -22.34
CA GLN A 195 -11.93 -32.38 -23.63
C GLN A 195 -11.78 -33.89 -23.52
N ASN A 196 -11.06 -34.39 -22.51
CA ASN A 196 -10.72 -35.81 -22.40
C ASN A 196 -11.47 -36.54 -21.28
N GLU A 197 -12.41 -35.86 -20.59
CA GLU A 197 -13.10 -36.33 -19.37
C GLU A 197 -12.14 -36.87 -18.29
N THR A 198 -10.85 -36.55 -18.39
CA THR A 198 -9.82 -37.01 -17.47
C THR A 198 -9.80 -36.09 -16.26
N PRO A 199 -9.80 -36.63 -15.03
CA PRO A 199 -9.70 -35.81 -13.84
C PRO A 199 -8.45 -34.94 -13.91
N ARG A 200 -8.63 -33.63 -13.72
CA ARG A 200 -7.60 -32.57 -13.79
C ARG A 200 -6.24 -32.95 -13.19
N ARG A 201 -6.25 -33.72 -12.11
CA ARG A 201 -5.05 -34.24 -11.44
C ARG A 201 -4.13 -35.00 -12.40
N PHE A 202 -4.65 -35.90 -13.21
CA PHE A 202 -3.85 -36.72 -14.12
C PHE A 202 -3.25 -35.88 -15.25
N VAL A 203 -4.00 -34.91 -15.75
CA VAL A 203 -3.52 -33.95 -16.76
C VAL A 203 -2.39 -33.07 -16.22
N ILE A 204 -2.48 -32.65 -14.94
CA ILE A 204 -1.41 -31.90 -14.27
C ILE A 204 -0.17 -32.77 -14.06
N GLU A 205 -0.33 -34.00 -13.58
CA GLU A 205 0.79 -34.92 -13.36
C GLU A 205 1.51 -35.25 -14.68
N GLU A 206 0.76 -35.46 -15.76
CA GLU A 206 1.29 -35.71 -17.11
C GLU A 206 1.94 -34.46 -17.71
N ALA A 207 1.36 -33.27 -17.55
CA ALA A 207 1.97 -32.01 -17.99
C ALA A 207 3.25 -31.67 -17.22
N VAL A 208 3.32 -31.99 -15.93
CA VAL A 208 4.52 -31.81 -15.10
C VAL A 208 5.60 -32.82 -15.49
N LEU A 209 5.24 -34.07 -15.81
CA LEU A 209 6.16 -35.07 -16.37
C LEU A 209 6.72 -34.60 -17.71
N LEU A 210 5.88 -34.17 -18.66
CA LEU A 210 6.30 -33.67 -19.97
C LEU A 210 7.16 -32.40 -19.89
N LEU A 211 6.86 -31.49 -18.96
CA LEU A 211 7.69 -30.30 -18.68
C LEU A 211 9.02 -30.69 -18.03
N GLY A 212 9.02 -31.67 -17.13
CA GLY A 212 10.23 -32.23 -16.51
C GLY A 212 11.14 -32.92 -17.51
N GLU A 213 10.59 -33.72 -18.42
CA GLU A 213 11.31 -34.38 -19.51
C GLU A 213 11.89 -33.37 -20.51
N LYS A 214 11.13 -32.33 -20.89
CA LYS A 214 11.64 -31.25 -21.75
C LYS A 214 12.74 -30.42 -21.07
N PHE A 215 12.62 -30.15 -19.76
CA PHE A 215 13.69 -29.46 -19.02
C PHE A 215 14.96 -30.30 -18.90
N GLN A 216 14.85 -31.63 -18.75
CA GLN A 216 16.00 -32.52 -18.79
C GLN A 216 16.63 -32.61 -20.19
N GLN A 217 15.84 -32.64 -21.26
CA GLN A 217 16.37 -32.61 -22.64
C GLN A 217 17.08 -31.29 -22.95
N VAL A 218 16.59 -30.15 -22.46
CA VAL A 218 17.25 -28.85 -22.62
C VAL A 218 18.53 -28.76 -21.80
N LEU A 219 18.59 -29.36 -20.60
CA LEU A 219 19.80 -29.41 -19.77
C LEU A 219 20.86 -30.38 -20.35
N LEU A 220 20.45 -31.48 -20.98
CA LEU A 220 21.36 -32.44 -21.64
C LEU A 220 21.85 -31.96 -23.01
N ALA A 221 21.14 -31.07 -23.68
CA ALA A 221 21.57 -30.47 -24.96
C ALA A 221 22.51 -29.26 -24.79
N VAL A 222 22.71 -28.79 -23.55
CA VAL A 222 23.57 -27.65 -23.19
C VAL A 222 24.80 -28.09 -22.37
N ALA A 223 24.90 -29.38 -22.02
CA ALA A 223 26.09 -30.02 -21.45
C ALA A 223 26.90 -30.73 -22.54
#